data_AF-A0A1B4PX80-F1
#
_entry.id   AF-A0A1B4PX80-F1
#
_cell.length_a   1.000
_cell.length_b   1.000
_cell.length_c   1.000
_cell.angle_alpha   90.00
_cell.angle_beta   90.00
_cell.angle_gamma   90.00
#
_symmetry.space_group_name_H-M   'P 1'
#
loop_
_entity.id
_entity.type
_entity.pdbx_description
1 polymer ?
#
loop_
_entity_poly.entity_id
_entity_poly.type
_entity_poly.pdbx_seq_one_letter_code
_entity_poly.pdbx_strand_id
1 'polypeptide(L)'
;MQTIEGDILSFSEYLELTSKPPADPVVWKWQSIESLTGSRPHNPQGTLALSGGNVDEHGTVAPDLSLVIQVLKPGEMTERHRHSFWHLYIVHSGSGEMAFGDDQTSDRLVPGDTVYVPAWCYHAVGNQSGTEPFVLFRIQNLPQNASSGNLMREIQGELQIIYAGAGLASHR
;
A
#
# COMPACT_ATOMS: atom_id res chain seq x y z
N MET A 1 8.88 28.71 -11.20
CA MET A 1 9.19 28.47 -9.78
C MET A 1 10.33 29.41 -9.39
N GLN A 2 10.20 30.14 -8.28
CA GLN A 2 11.31 30.94 -7.74
C GLN A 2 12.16 30.05 -6.84
N THR A 3 13.48 30.24 -6.87
CA THR A 3 14.40 29.58 -5.94
C THR A 3 14.26 30.22 -4.56
N ILE A 4 14.25 29.39 -3.51
CA ILE A 4 14.24 29.82 -2.12
C ILE A 4 15.62 29.47 -1.55
N GLU A 5 16.22 30.39 -0.79
CA GLU A 5 17.46 30.14 -0.06
C GLU A 5 17.19 29.15 1.09
N GLY A 6 18.05 28.13 1.25
CA GLY A 6 17.86 27.07 2.24
C GLY A 6 18.62 27.30 3.53
N ASP A 7 18.09 26.77 4.64
CA ASP A 7 18.79 26.74 5.92
C ASP A 7 20.04 25.84 5.86
N ILE A 8 21.09 26.20 6.58
CA ILE A 8 22.32 25.41 6.71
C ILE A 8 22.40 24.87 8.14
N LEU A 9 22.30 23.56 8.28
CA LEU A 9 22.40 22.85 9.56
C LEU A 9 23.80 22.28 9.78
N SER A 10 24.20 22.13 11.04
CA SER A 10 25.32 21.26 11.39
C SER A 10 24.97 19.80 11.12
N PHE A 11 26.00 18.96 10.91
CA PHE A 11 25.78 17.53 10.69
C PHE A 11 25.11 16.84 11.89
N SER A 12 25.35 17.31 13.12
CA SER A 12 24.69 16.81 14.33
C SER A 12 23.20 17.11 14.36
N GLU A 13 22.80 18.35 14.05
CA GLU A 13 21.38 18.73 13.97
C GLU A 13 20.67 17.93 12.88
N TYR A 14 21.32 17.72 11.74
CA TYR A 14 20.80 16.86 10.68
C TYR A 14 20.54 15.43 11.18
N LEU A 15 21.51 14.81 11.88
CA LEU A 15 21.35 13.45 12.38
C LEU A 15 20.19 13.32 13.38
N GLU A 16 20.04 14.29 14.28
CA GLU A 16 18.91 14.33 15.23
C GLU A 16 17.56 14.40 14.50
N LEU A 17 17.45 15.26 13.48
CA LEU A 17 16.22 15.40 12.68
C LEU A 17 15.90 14.17 11.83
N THR A 18 16.91 13.42 11.39
CA THR A 18 16.70 12.17 10.64
C THR A 18 16.34 10.97 11.51
N SER A 19 16.47 11.10 12.83
CA SER A 19 16.11 10.03 13.75
C SER A 19 14.59 9.88 13.82
N LYS A 20 14.08 8.69 13.45
CA LYS A 20 12.66 8.38 13.54
C LYS A 20 12.36 7.72 14.89
N PRO A 21 11.29 8.12 15.59
CA PRO A 21 10.91 7.44 16.81
C PRO A 21 10.60 5.96 16.52
N PRO A 22 10.91 5.05 17.45
CA PRO A 22 10.54 3.64 17.29
C PRO A 22 9.02 3.49 17.23
N ALA A 23 8.54 2.53 16.44
CA ALA A 23 7.13 2.20 16.39
C ALA A 23 6.67 1.50 17.68
N ASP A 24 5.46 1.80 18.13
CA ASP A 24 4.83 1.11 19.26
C ASP A 24 4.33 -0.29 18.86
N PRO A 25 4.35 -1.28 19.77
CA PRO A 25 3.72 -2.57 19.52
C PRO A 25 2.19 -2.42 19.48
N VAL A 26 1.58 -2.89 18.39
CA VAL A 26 0.11 -2.85 18.19
C VAL A 26 -0.41 -4.24 17.86
N VAL A 27 -1.62 -4.55 18.34
CA VAL A 27 -2.32 -5.80 18.03
C VAL A 27 -3.64 -5.48 17.35
N TRP A 28 -3.79 -5.91 16.10
CA TRP A 28 -5.08 -5.88 15.39
C TRP A 28 -5.72 -7.26 15.45
N LYS A 29 -6.86 -7.38 16.15
CA LYS A 29 -7.61 -8.63 16.22
C LYS A 29 -8.40 -8.84 14.92
N TRP A 30 -8.33 -10.05 14.37
CA TRP A 30 -9.03 -10.39 13.12
C TRP A 30 -10.53 -10.09 13.20
N GLN A 31 -11.18 -10.41 14.32
CA GLN A 31 -12.62 -10.15 14.51
C GLN A 31 -12.98 -8.67 14.31
N SER A 32 -12.10 -7.75 14.73
CA SER A 32 -12.29 -6.32 14.53
C SER A 32 -12.07 -5.91 13.07
N ILE A 33 -11.03 -6.46 12.42
CA ILE A 33 -10.75 -6.22 11.00
C ILE A 33 -11.94 -6.67 10.15
N GLU A 34 -12.39 -7.90 10.37
CA GLU A 34 -13.51 -8.53 9.65
C GLU A 34 -14.79 -7.70 9.79
N SER A 35 -15.18 -7.33 11.01
CA SER A 35 -16.34 -6.47 11.27
C SER A 35 -16.25 -5.11 10.54
N LEU A 36 -15.06 -4.53 10.47
CA LEU A 36 -14.83 -3.25 9.79
C LEU A 36 -14.86 -3.38 8.26
N THR A 37 -14.40 -4.50 7.68
CA THR A 37 -14.46 -4.68 6.22
C THR A 37 -15.89 -4.66 5.69
N GLY A 38 -16.85 -5.20 6.47
CA GLY A 38 -18.27 -5.19 6.11
C GLY A 38 -18.98 -3.85 6.32
N SER A 39 -18.40 -2.92 7.10
CA SER A 39 -19.04 -1.65 7.49
C SER A 39 -18.37 -0.40 6.92
N ARG A 40 -17.22 -0.54 6.26
CA ARG A 40 -16.49 0.55 5.59
C ARG A 40 -16.73 0.54 4.08
N PRO A 41 -16.53 1.68 3.38
CA PRO A 41 -16.59 1.73 1.93
C PRO A 41 -15.64 0.71 1.29
N HIS A 42 -16.15 -0.02 0.30
CA HIS A 42 -15.38 -1.03 -0.41
C HIS A 42 -14.53 -0.39 -1.51
N ASN A 43 -13.27 -0.81 -1.62
CA ASN A 43 -12.39 -0.51 -2.73
C ASN A 43 -11.50 -1.74 -3.01
N PRO A 44 -11.53 -2.32 -4.23
CA PRO A 44 -10.76 -3.52 -4.56
C PRO A 44 -9.24 -3.30 -4.52
N GLN A 45 -8.75 -2.05 -4.54
CA GLN A 45 -7.32 -1.74 -4.36
C GLN A 45 -6.88 -1.70 -2.88
N GLY A 46 -7.82 -1.70 -1.93
CA GLY A 46 -7.53 -1.62 -0.50
C GLY A 46 -8.75 -1.16 0.29
N THR A 47 -9.27 -2.02 1.16
CA THR A 47 -10.52 -1.81 1.91
C THR A 47 -10.28 -1.13 3.25
N LEU A 48 -9.25 -1.55 3.99
CA LEU A 48 -8.88 -0.96 5.28
C LEU A 48 -7.37 -0.71 5.35
N ALA A 49 -6.95 0.39 5.95
CA ALA A 49 -5.56 0.58 6.36
C ALA A 49 -5.44 0.33 7.87
N LEU A 50 -4.39 -0.37 8.28
CA LEU A 50 -4.01 -0.52 9.68
C LEU A 50 -2.96 0.54 10.02
N SER A 51 -3.08 1.15 11.19
CA SER A 51 -2.20 2.21 11.68
C SER A 51 -1.57 1.82 13.02
N GLY A 52 -0.41 2.40 13.33
CA GLY A 52 0.32 2.25 14.58
C GLY A 52 -0.43 2.78 15.81
N GLY A 53 0.25 2.74 16.97
CA GLY A 53 -0.34 3.08 18.27
C GLY A 53 -0.85 4.52 18.35
N ASN A 54 -0.11 5.44 17.72
CA ASN A 54 -0.56 6.77 17.37
C ASN A 54 -0.65 6.88 15.85
N VAL A 55 -1.80 7.31 15.34
CA VAL A 55 -1.99 7.55 13.91
C VAL A 55 -1.21 8.81 13.53
N ASP A 56 -0.15 8.66 12.75
CA ASP A 56 0.55 9.81 12.14
C ASP A 56 -0.25 10.38 10.96
N GLU A 57 0.19 11.52 10.41
CA GLU A 57 -0.43 12.15 9.25
C GLU A 57 -0.45 11.26 7.98
N HIS A 58 0.28 10.15 8.01
CA HIS A 58 0.43 9.22 6.90
C HIS A 58 -0.26 7.86 7.14
N GLY A 59 -0.89 7.66 8.30
CA GLY A 59 -1.53 6.43 8.72
C GLY A 59 -0.60 5.20 8.75
N THR A 60 0.68 5.38 9.06
CA THR A 60 1.68 4.29 8.99
C THR A 60 1.54 3.30 10.14
N VAL A 61 2.00 2.06 9.95
CA VAL A 61 2.15 1.07 11.04
C VAL A 61 3.51 1.17 11.73
N ALA A 62 4.50 1.64 11.00
CA ALA A 62 5.87 1.87 11.42
C ALA A 62 6.48 2.90 10.46
N PRO A 63 7.60 3.56 10.83
CA PRO A 63 8.27 4.50 9.94
C PRO A 63 8.39 3.98 8.51
N ASP A 64 7.83 4.73 7.55
CA ASP A 64 7.87 4.45 6.11
C ASP A 64 7.10 3.22 5.62
N LEU A 65 6.37 2.52 6.50
CA LEU A 65 5.66 1.28 6.20
C LEU A 65 4.16 1.41 6.45
N SER A 66 3.37 0.90 5.51
CA SER A 66 1.91 0.78 5.67
C SER A 66 1.45 -0.66 5.49
N LEU A 67 0.34 -0.98 6.14
CA LEU A 67 -0.33 -2.28 6.08
C LEU A 67 -1.79 -2.07 5.69
N VAL A 68 -2.22 -2.71 4.61
CA VAL A 68 -3.56 -2.59 4.06
C VAL A 68 -4.22 -3.96 4.01
N ILE A 69 -5.49 -4.03 4.38
CA ILE A 69 -6.36 -5.18 4.14
C ILE A 69 -7.05 -4.95 2.81
N GLN A 70 -6.75 -5.80 1.84
CA GLN A 70 -7.37 -5.77 0.53
C GLN A 70 -8.39 -6.92 0.45
N VAL A 71 -9.65 -6.56 0.20
CA VAL A 71 -10.73 -7.52 -0.03
C VAL A 71 -11.15 -7.42 -1.49
N LEU A 72 -11.16 -8.54 -2.19
CA LEU A 72 -11.72 -8.69 -3.52
C LEU A 72 -13.00 -9.53 -3.40
N LYS A 73 -14.14 -8.94 -3.71
CA LYS A 73 -15.41 -9.66 -3.78
C LYS A 73 -15.40 -10.67 -4.93
N PRO A 74 -16.31 -11.66 -4.94
CA PRO A 74 -16.46 -12.58 -6.04
C PRO A 74 -16.48 -11.88 -7.41
N GLY A 75 -15.59 -12.31 -8.31
CA GLY A 75 -15.45 -11.75 -9.66
C GLY A 75 -14.69 -10.43 -9.79
N GLU A 76 -14.23 -9.81 -8.69
CA GLU A 76 -13.47 -8.56 -8.77
C GLU A 76 -12.01 -8.79 -9.17
N MET A 77 -11.47 -7.84 -9.93
CA MET A 77 -10.06 -7.79 -10.30
C MET A 77 -9.57 -6.35 -10.32
N THR A 78 -8.33 -6.13 -9.90
CA THR A 78 -7.69 -4.82 -10.04
C THR A 78 -7.21 -4.61 -11.48
N GLU A 79 -7.23 -3.37 -11.95
CA GLU A 79 -6.56 -3.02 -13.20
C GLU A 79 -5.07 -3.35 -13.13
N ARG A 80 -4.50 -3.79 -14.25
CA ARG A 80 -3.06 -4.04 -14.36
C ARG A 80 -2.29 -2.74 -14.32
N HIS A 81 -1.32 -2.64 -13.42
CA HIS A 81 -0.53 -1.44 -13.22
C HIS A 81 0.85 -1.76 -12.66
N ARG A 82 1.73 -0.76 -12.63
CA ARG A 82 3.01 -0.78 -11.91
C ARG A 82 3.22 0.53 -11.19
N HIS A 83 4.00 0.54 -10.13
CA HIS A 83 4.25 1.74 -9.33
C HIS A 83 5.64 1.73 -8.67
N SER A 84 6.10 2.87 -8.20
CA SER A 84 7.45 3.07 -7.68
C SER A 84 7.75 2.42 -6.32
N PHE A 85 6.72 1.98 -5.58
CA PHE A 85 6.85 1.25 -4.32
C PHE A 85 6.66 -0.27 -4.52
N TRP A 86 7.04 -1.07 -3.53
CA TRP A 86 6.86 -2.53 -3.55
C TRP A 86 5.64 -2.96 -2.72
N HIS A 87 5.20 -4.19 -2.94
CA HIS A 87 4.21 -4.88 -2.11
C HIS A 87 4.70 -6.24 -1.62
N LEU A 88 4.34 -6.58 -0.39
CA LEU A 88 4.38 -7.94 0.13
C LEU A 88 2.96 -8.34 0.54
N TYR A 89 2.41 -9.33 -0.14
CA TYR A 89 1.07 -9.86 0.12
C TYR A 89 1.16 -11.14 0.93
N ILE A 90 0.25 -11.31 1.88
CA ILE A 90 0.01 -12.57 2.58
C ILE A 90 -1.46 -12.91 2.41
N VAL A 91 -1.75 -14.08 1.85
CA VAL A 91 -3.13 -14.54 1.66
C VAL A 91 -3.71 -14.97 3.00
N HIS A 92 -4.78 -14.29 3.41
CA HIS A 92 -5.48 -14.62 4.65
C HIS A 92 -6.56 -15.68 4.43
N SER A 93 -7.47 -15.43 3.49
CA SER A 93 -8.63 -16.30 3.23
C SER A 93 -9.12 -16.17 1.79
N GLY A 94 -9.92 -17.15 1.35
CA GLY A 94 -10.36 -17.26 -0.04
C GLY A 94 -9.24 -17.73 -0.97
N SER A 95 -9.47 -17.62 -2.28
CA SER A 95 -8.45 -17.90 -3.30
C SER A 95 -8.61 -16.95 -4.47
N GLY A 96 -7.50 -16.63 -5.12
CA GLY A 96 -7.50 -15.76 -6.29
C GLY A 96 -6.33 -16.09 -7.21
N GLU A 97 -6.07 -15.18 -8.13
CA GLU A 97 -4.96 -15.25 -9.07
C GLU A 97 -4.27 -13.90 -9.09
N MET A 98 -2.94 -13.92 -9.21
CA MET A 98 -2.15 -12.72 -9.44
C MET A 98 -1.32 -12.89 -10.70
N ALA A 99 -1.42 -11.91 -11.61
CA ALA A 99 -0.64 -11.84 -12.84
C ALA A 99 0.50 -10.84 -12.67
N PHE A 100 1.65 -11.13 -13.27
CA PHE A 100 2.88 -10.35 -13.13
C PHE A 100 3.55 -10.06 -14.48
N GLY A 101 4.44 -9.07 -14.48
CA GLY A 101 5.37 -8.82 -15.57
C GLY A 101 4.70 -8.38 -16.86
N ASP A 102 5.48 -8.34 -17.93
CA ASP A 102 5.00 -7.97 -19.26
C ASP A 102 4.26 -9.12 -19.94
N ASP A 103 4.69 -10.36 -19.68
CA ASP A 103 4.15 -11.60 -20.23
C ASP A 103 2.84 -12.07 -19.57
N GLN A 104 2.40 -11.40 -18.49
CA GLN A 104 1.19 -11.72 -17.74
C GLN A 104 1.20 -13.15 -17.19
N THR A 105 2.38 -13.68 -16.85
CA THR A 105 2.47 -14.92 -16.09
C THR A 105 1.64 -14.80 -14.82
N SER A 106 0.77 -15.78 -14.59
CA SER A 106 -0.15 -15.76 -13.47
C SER A 106 -0.11 -17.03 -12.66
N ASP A 107 -0.30 -16.88 -11.35
CA ASP A 107 -0.32 -17.99 -10.40
C ASP A 107 -1.54 -17.90 -9.51
N ARG A 108 -2.11 -19.08 -9.21
CA ARG A 108 -3.21 -19.23 -8.26
C ARG A 108 -2.68 -19.10 -6.85
N LEU A 109 -3.37 -18.32 -6.03
CA LEU A 109 -3.04 -18.03 -4.64
C LEU A 109 -4.10 -18.58 -3.70
N VAL A 110 -3.67 -19.19 -2.60
CA VAL A 110 -4.50 -19.79 -1.55
C VAL A 110 -4.03 -19.37 -0.15
N PRO A 111 -4.81 -19.59 0.92
CA PRO A 111 -4.46 -19.14 2.26
C PRO A 111 -3.09 -19.65 2.73
N GLY A 112 -2.28 -18.73 3.25
CA GLY A 112 -0.90 -19.01 3.66
C GLY A 112 0.17 -18.68 2.61
N ASP A 113 -0.21 -18.49 1.34
CA ASP A 113 0.74 -18.06 0.31
C ASP A 113 1.21 -16.62 0.55
N THR A 114 2.44 -16.34 0.13
CA THR A 114 3.06 -15.02 0.23
C THR A 114 3.60 -14.60 -1.13
N VAL A 115 3.36 -13.35 -1.53
CA VAL A 115 3.76 -12.83 -2.83
C VAL A 115 4.51 -11.52 -2.65
N TYR A 116 5.68 -11.43 -3.28
CA TYR A 116 6.43 -10.18 -3.38
C TYR A 116 6.26 -9.59 -4.77
N VAL A 117 5.84 -8.33 -4.83
CA VAL A 117 5.78 -7.53 -6.05
C VAL A 117 6.84 -6.44 -5.96
N PRO A 118 7.93 -6.53 -6.74
CA PRO A 118 8.95 -5.49 -6.78
C PRO A 118 8.38 -4.15 -7.26
N ALA A 119 9.06 -3.07 -6.86
CA ALA A 119 8.82 -1.76 -7.47
C ALA A 119 8.96 -1.85 -9.00
N TRP A 120 8.08 -1.12 -9.69
CA TRP A 120 7.98 -1.03 -11.14
C TRP A 120 7.67 -2.34 -11.88
N CYS A 121 7.18 -3.37 -11.17
CA CYS A 121 6.67 -4.59 -11.79
C CYS A 121 5.17 -4.45 -12.12
N TYR A 122 4.79 -4.78 -13.36
CA TYR A 122 3.38 -4.89 -13.72
C TYR A 122 2.72 -6.00 -12.91
N HIS A 123 1.54 -5.72 -12.35
CA HIS A 123 0.77 -6.70 -11.62
C HIS A 123 -0.74 -6.41 -11.66
N ALA A 124 -1.53 -7.45 -11.46
CA ALA A 124 -2.97 -7.40 -11.23
C ALA A 124 -3.37 -8.57 -10.34
N VAL A 125 -4.34 -8.35 -9.45
CA VAL A 125 -4.89 -9.40 -8.58
C VAL A 125 -6.38 -9.51 -8.77
N GLY A 126 -6.88 -10.74 -8.84
CA GLY A 126 -8.29 -11.01 -9.04
C GLY A 126 -8.82 -12.15 -8.20
N ASN A 127 -10.09 -12.04 -7.83
CA ASN A 127 -10.87 -13.12 -7.23
C ASN A 127 -11.75 -13.75 -8.30
N GLN A 128 -11.34 -14.92 -8.79
CA GLN A 128 -12.11 -15.69 -9.78
C GLN A 128 -13.23 -16.53 -9.14
N SER A 129 -13.32 -16.56 -7.81
CA SER A 129 -14.41 -17.24 -7.11
C SER A 129 -15.74 -16.54 -7.39
N GLY A 130 -16.81 -17.33 -7.53
CA GLY A 130 -18.18 -16.84 -7.64
C GLY A 130 -18.90 -16.73 -6.29
N THR A 131 -18.29 -17.19 -5.20
CA THR A 131 -19.01 -17.42 -3.92
C THR A 131 -18.36 -16.74 -2.72
N GLU A 132 -17.03 -16.71 -2.65
CA GLU A 132 -16.31 -16.27 -1.45
C GLU A 132 -15.39 -15.08 -1.75
N PRO A 133 -15.23 -14.13 -0.82
CA PRO A 133 -14.24 -13.06 -0.94
C PRO A 133 -12.81 -13.59 -0.85
N PHE A 134 -11.88 -12.88 -1.48
CA PHE A 134 -10.45 -13.13 -1.40
C PHE A 134 -9.79 -12.00 -0.61
N VAL A 135 -9.12 -12.35 0.50
CA VAL A 135 -8.61 -11.39 1.47
C VAL A 135 -7.09 -11.49 1.59
N LEU A 136 -6.43 -10.34 1.46
CA LEU A 136 -4.99 -10.20 1.48
C LEU A 136 -4.56 -9.17 2.52
N PHE A 137 -3.53 -9.50 3.29
CA PHE A 137 -2.72 -8.49 3.96
C PHE A 137 -1.68 -7.99 2.96
N ARG A 138 -1.56 -6.68 2.79
CA ARG A 138 -0.60 -6.03 1.90
C ARG A 138 0.27 -5.06 2.67
N ILE A 139 1.56 -5.37 2.77
CA ILE A 139 2.59 -4.51 3.35
C ILE A 139 3.28 -3.76 2.21
N GLN A 140 3.64 -2.49 2.42
CA GLN A 140 4.23 -1.66 1.36
C GLN A 140 5.05 -0.48 1.91
N ASN A 141 6.09 -0.08 1.18
CA ASN A 141 6.87 1.14 1.43
C ASN A 141 6.33 2.37 0.68
N LEU A 142 5.02 2.41 0.42
CA LEU A 142 4.37 3.56 -0.18
C LEU A 142 4.67 4.86 0.58
N PRO A 143 4.59 4.93 1.93
CA PRO A 143 4.90 6.15 2.67
C PRO A 143 6.36 6.62 2.47
N GLN A 144 7.31 5.69 2.34
CA GLN A 144 8.71 6.01 2.00
C GLN A 144 8.83 6.73 0.65
N ASN A 145 8.10 6.25 -0.35
CA ASN A 145 8.13 6.84 -1.69
C ASN A 145 7.38 8.17 -1.71
N ALA A 146 6.32 8.30 -0.91
CA ALA A 146 5.57 9.53 -0.71
C ALA A 146 6.45 10.65 -0.17
N SER A 147 7.15 10.39 0.94
CA SER A 147 8.02 11.36 1.60
C SER A 147 9.20 11.78 0.72
N SER A 148 9.62 10.92 -0.20
CA SER A 148 10.69 11.20 -1.16
C SER A 148 10.20 11.90 -2.45
N GLY A 149 8.90 12.17 -2.61
CA GLY A 149 8.33 12.74 -3.83
C GLY A 149 8.35 11.80 -5.04
N ASN A 150 8.49 10.49 -4.81
CA ASN A 150 8.71 9.48 -5.84
C ASN A 150 7.45 8.67 -6.17
N LEU A 151 6.25 9.09 -5.77
CA LEU A 151 5.03 8.33 -6.04
C LEU A 151 4.61 8.42 -7.51
N MET A 152 4.89 7.33 -8.22
CA MET A 152 4.58 7.17 -9.63
C MET A 152 3.81 5.87 -9.82
N ARG A 153 2.88 5.88 -10.77
CA ARG A 153 2.18 4.69 -11.26
C ARG A 153 1.96 4.79 -12.74
N GLU A 154 1.97 3.63 -13.40
CA GLU A 154 1.62 3.50 -14.79
C GLU A 154 0.45 2.54 -14.93
N ILE A 155 -0.60 2.99 -15.61
CA ILE A 155 -1.79 2.20 -15.95
C ILE A 155 -1.93 2.28 -17.46
N GLN A 156 -2.02 1.14 -18.14
CA GLN A 156 -2.17 1.09 -19.60
C GLN A 156 -1.12 1.92 -20.38
N GLY A 157 0.12 2.00 -19.87
CA GLY A 157 1.20 2.78 -20.48
C GLY A 157 1.18 4.28 -20.17
N GLU A 158 0.19 4.78 -19.44
CA GLU A 158 0.12 6.19 -19.03
C GLU A 158 0.76 6.39 -17.65
N LEU A 159 1.85 7.16 -17.63
CA LEU A 159 2.55 7.54 -16.40
C LEU A 159 1.79 8.64 -15.64
N GLN A 160 1.56 8.41 -14.36
CA GLN A 160 0.87 9.31 -13.45
C GLN A 160 1.74 9.55 -12.21
N ILE A 161 1.90 10.81 -11.81
CA ILE A 161 2.39 11.15 -10.47
C ILE A 161 1.18 11.10 -9.53
N ILE A 162 1.19 10.15 -8.61
CA ILE A 162 0.03 9.87 -7.75
C ILE A 162 0.06 10.82 -6.56
N TYR A 163 -1.11 11.32 -6.16
CA TYR A 163 -1.31 12.22 -5.02
C TYR A 163 -0.59 13.58 -5.12
N ALA A 164 -0.01 13.93 -6.28
CA ALA A 164 0.53 15.26 -6.58
C ALA A 164 -0.55 16.31 -6.96
N GLY A 165 -1.83 15.94 -6.90
CA GLY A 165 -2.94 16.87 -7.13
C GLY A 165 -3.11 17.83 -5.96
N ALA A 166 -2.93 19.12 -6.21
CA ALA A 166 -3.23 20.22 -5.28
C ALA A 166 -4.69 20.12 -4.79
N GLY A 167 -4.91 19.50 -3.63
CA GLY A 167 -6.25 19.33 -3.05
C GLY A 167 -6.40 18.17 -2.07
N LEU A 168 -5.50 17.18 -2.03
CA LEU A 168 -5.58 16.05 -1.10
C LEU A 168 -4.49 16.04 -0.02
N ALA A 169 -3.39 16.78 -0.22
CA ALA A 169 -2.43 17.10 0.83
C ALA A 169 -2.82 18.43 1.48
N SER A 170 -3.92 18.46 2.22
CA SER A 170 -4.10 19.54 3.18
C SER A 170 -3.14 19.29 4.33
N HIS A 171 -1.99 19.97 4.31
CA HIS A 171 -1.21 20.19 5.53
C HIS A 171 -2.16 20.67 6.63
N ARG A 172 -2.25 19.90 7.71
CA ARG A 172 -2.64 20.36 9.04
C ARG A 172 -1.81 19.62 10.07
#